data_AF-A0A7X8WWE0-F1
#
_entry.id   AF-A0A7X8WWE0-F1
#
_cell.length_a   1.000
_cell.length_b   1.000
_cell.length_c   1.000
_cell.angle_alpha   90.00
_cell.angle_beta   90.00
_cell.angle_gamma   90.00
#
_symmetry.space_group_name_H-M   'P 1'
#
loop_
_entity.id
_entity.type
_entity.pdbx_description
1 polymer ?
#
loop_
_entity_poly.entity_id
_entity_poly.type
_entity_poly.pdbx_seq_one_letter_code
_entity_poly.pdbx_strand_id
1 'polypeptide(L)'
;MKLWGGRFNKTTDKLVEDFHSSISFDQRLYYWDIKGSIAHARMLGDTGIITKDEAKLIIKGLEEILAEIEAGEVQFDLANEDIHMNIEVLLTKKIGEVGKKLHT
;
A
#
# COMPACT_ATOMS: atom_id res chain seq x y z
N MET A 1 -8.97 -7.68 3.06
CA MET A 1 -8.49 -8.39 4.28
C MET A 1 -7.62 -7.39 5.03
N LYS A 2 -7.85 -7.15 6.32
CA LYS A 2 -7.13 -6.10 7.07
C LYS A 2 -5.70 -6.54 7.40
N LEU A 3 -4.76 -5.60 7.42
CA LEU A 3 -3.34 -5.86 7.70
C LEU A 3 -3.10 -6.43 9.11
N TRP A 4 -3.96 -6.10 10.08
CA TRP A 4 -3.85 -6.52 11.48
C TRP A 4 -4.86 -7.59 11.91
N GLY A 5 -5.67 -8.12 10.99
CA GLY A 5 -6.81 -8.98 11.30
C GLY A 5 -6.46 -10.38 11.83
N GLY A 6 -5.20 -10.82 11.72
CA GLY A 6 -4.80 -12.22 11.96
C GLY A 6 -5.03 -12.77 13.37
N ARG A 7 -5.33 -11.92 14.36
CA ARG A 7 -5.57 -12.31 15.76
C ARG A 7 -7.06 -12.38 16.15
N PHE A 8 -7.97 -11.99 15.27
CA PHE A 8 -9.40 -11.87 15.59
C PHE A 8 -10.24 -12.99 14.94
N ASN A 9 -11.15 -13.58 15.72
CA ASN A 9 -12.06 -14.64 15.25
C ASN A 9 -13.40 -14.12 14.69
N LYS A 10 -13.66 -12.82 14.81
CA LYS A 10 -14.88 -12.17 14.33
C LYS A 10 -14.52 -10.97 13.47
N THR A 11 -15.39 -10.65 12.52
CA THR A 11 -15.29 -9.38 11.76
C THR A 11 -15.49 -8.21 12.72
N THR A 12 -14.76 -7.12 12.46
CA THR A 12 -14.94 -5.86 13.20
C THR A 12 -16.33 -5.31 12.91
N ASP A 13 -16.94 -4.65 13.90
CA ASP A 13 -18.19 -3.93 13.71
C ASP A 13 -17.97 -2.74 12.77
N LYS A 14 -18.91 -2.51 11.83
CA LYS A 14 -18.80 -1.43 10.84
C LYS A 14 -18.63 -0.05 11.50
N LEU A 15 -19.27 0.18 12.64
CA LEU A 15 -19.18 1.46 13.36
C LEU A 15 -17.76 1.69 13.89
N VAL A 16 -17.06 0.62 14.27
CA VAL A 16 -15.64 0.68 14.66
C VAL A 16 -14.76 0.93 13.42
N GLU A 17 -15.07 0.31 12.28
CA GLU A 17 -14.34 0.54 11.02
C GLU A 17 -14.44 2.00 10.57
N ASP A 18 -15.65 2.55 10.54
CA ASP A 18 -15.90 3.94 10.16
C ASP A 18 -15.22 4.92 11.13
N PHE A 19 -15.17 4.58 12.43
CA PHE A 19 -14.49 5.41 13.43
C PHE A 19 -12.96 5.37 13.35
N HIS A 20 -12.39 4.21 12.98
CA HIS A 20 -10.93 4.03 12.89
C HIS A 20 -10.34 4.51 11.57
N SER A 21 -11.13 4.47 10.48
CA SER A 21 -10.64 4.77 9.15
C SER A 21 -10.18 6.23 9.02
N SER A 22 -8.97 6.42 8.51
CA SER A 22 -8.38 7.73 8.24
C SER A 22 -8.40 8.13 6.76
N ILE A 23 -8.81 7.22 5.86
CA ILE A 23 -8.76 7.42 4.39
C ILE A 23 -9.44 8.72 3.92
N SER A 24 -10.52 9.12 4.60
CA SER A 24 -11.26 10.33 4.27
C SER A 24 -10.42 11.62 4.31
N PHE A 25 -9.32 11.63 5.06
CA PHE A 25 -8.43 12.78 5.20
C PHE A 25 -6.95 12.48 4.93
N ASP A 26 -6.47 11.26 5.18
CA ASP A 26 -5.06 10.91 5.00
C ASP A 26 -4.70 10.63 3.53
N GLN A 27 -5.68 10.43 2.65
CA GLN A 27 -5.47 10.21 1.21
C GLN A 27 -4.56 11.28 0.59
N ARG A 28 -4.57 12.52 1.12
CA ARG A 28 -3.68 13.62 0.72
C ARG A 28 -2.18 13.31 0.87
N LEU A 29 -1.83 12.26 1.61
CA LEU A 29 -0.47 11.83 1.90
C LEU A 29 0.05 10.77 0.91
N TYR A 30 -0.73 10.39 -0.12
CA TYR A 30 -0.34 9.38 -1.11
C TYR A 30 1.08 9.58 -1.65
N TYR A 31 1.44 10.83 -1.94
CA TYR A 31 2.75 11.17 -2.49
C TYR A 31 3.87 10.78 -1.52
N TRP A 32 3.70 11.09 -0.23
CA TRP A 32 4.72 10.81 0.79
C TRP A 32 4.79 9.34 1.13
N ASP A 33 3.65 8.65 1.18
CA ASP A 33 3.60 7.21 1.37
C ASP A 33 4.36 6.48 0.26
N ILE A 34 4.10 6.84 -1.01
CA ILE A 34 4.78 6.25 -2.15
C ILE A 34 6.29 6.54 -2.13
N LYS A 35 6.71 7.78 -1.82
CA LYS A 35 8.14 8.12 -1.73
C LYS A 35 8.84 7.35 -0.61
N GLY A 36 8.20 7.21 0.55
CA GLY A 36 8.70 6.40 1.66
C GLY A 36 8.83 4.94 1.27
N SER A 37 7.81 4.39 0.62
CA SER A 37 7.76 3.02 0.12
C SER A 37 8.86 2.73 -0.92
N ILE A 38 9.13 3.66 -1.84
CA ILE A 38 10.25 3.52 -2.81
C ILE A 38 11.59 3.45 -2.08
N ALA A 39 11.81 4.30 -1.08
CA ALA A 39 13.05 4.29 -0.30
C ALA A 39 13.18 2.98 0.49
N HIS A 40 12.09 2.49 1.07
CA HIS A 40 12.06 1.22 1.78
C HIS A 40 12.35 0.03 0.85
N ALA A 41 11.67 -0.07 -0.30
CA ALA A 41 11.90 -1.11 -1.30
C ALA A 41 13.36 -1.14 -1.80
N ARG A 42 13.97 0.04 -2.01
CA ARG A 42 15.39 0.13 -2.36
C ARG A 42 16.28 -0.46 -1.27
N MET A 43 16.04 -0.09 -0.01
CA MET A 43 16.78 -0.63 1.14
C MET A 43 16.61 -2.15 1.27
N LEU A 44 15.39 -2.68 1.08
CA LEU A 44 15.15 -4.14 1.13
C LEU A 44 15.96 -4.89 0.06
N GLY A 45 16.07 -4.32 -1.15
CA GLY A 45 16.88 -4.89 -2.23
C GLY A 45 18.39 -4.78 -1.98
N ASP A 46 18.85 -3.70 -1.35
CA ASP A 46 20.26 -3.49 -1.02
C ASP A 46 20.73 -4.39 0.13
N THR A 47 19.84 -4.68 1.10
CA THR A 47 20.11 -5.58 2.23
C THR A 47 19.88 -7.06 1.90
N GLY A 48 19.30 -7.37 0.73
CA GLY A 48 19.06 -8.73 0.27
C GLY A 48 17.86 -9.42 0.93
N ILE A 49 16.97 -8.69 1.60
CA ILE A 49 15.70 -9.21 2.13
C ILE A 49 14.79 -9.61 0.97
N ILE A 50 14.81 -8.83 -0.11
CA ILE A 50 14.22 -9.17 -1.41
C ILE A 50 15.29 -9.12 -2.50
N THR A 51 15.03 -9.76 -3.63
CA THR A 51 15.97 -9.69 -4.76
C THR A 51 16.00 -8.29 -5.36
N LYS A 52 17.11 -7.92 -6.01
CA LYS A 52 17.23 -6.62 -6.70
C LYS A 52 16.19 -6.42 -7.79
N ASP A 53 15.75 -7.49 -8.44
CA ASP A 53 14.73 -7.41 -9.49
C ASP A 53 13.33 -7.25 -8.92
N GLU A 54 13.02 -7.88 -7.77
CA GLU A 54 11.79 -7.60 -7.02
C GLU A 54 11.76 -6.15 -6.52
N ALA A 55 12.87 -5.64 -5.98
CA ALA A 55 12.97 -4.24 -5.55
C ALA A 55 12.71 -3.27 -6.71
N LYS A 56 13.32 -3.51 -7.89
CA LYS A 56 13.06 -2.71 -9.10
C LYS A 56 11.60 -2.79 -9.54
N LEU A 57 11.00 -3.98 -9.48
CA LEU A 57 9.60 -4.18 -9.87
C LEU A 57 8.65 -3.42 -8.94
N ILE A 58 8.89 -3.46 -7.62
CA ILE A 58 8.13 -2.68 -6.63
C ILE A 58 8.27 -1.18 -6.89
N ILE A 59 9.50 -0.69 -7.05
CA ILE A 59 9.76 0.74 -7.29
C ILE A 59 9.04 1.21 -8.56
N LYS A 60 9.15 0.45 -9.67
CA LYS A 60 8.45 0.77 -10.92
C LYS A 60 6.94 0.78 -10.73
N GLY A 61 6.39 -0.21 -10.02
CA GLY A 61 4.96 -0.28 -9.73
C GLY A 61 4.46 0.92 -8.92
N LEU A 62 5.23 1.36 -7.93
CA LEU A 62 4.94 2.55 -7.12
C LEU A 62 5.02 3.85 -7.93
N GLU A 63 5.99 3.98 -8.83
CA GLU A 63 6.11 5.13 -9.75
C GLU A 63 4.94 5.20 -10.73
N GLU A 64 4.49 4.05 -11.27
CA GLU A 64 3.30 3.99 -12.13
C GLU A 64 2.03 4.36 -11.36
N ILE A 65 1.84 3.84 -10.14
CA ILE A 65 0.70 4.18 -9.29
C ILE A 65 0.67 5.69 -9.00
N LEU A 66 1.82 6.30 -8.71
CA LEU A 66 1.89 7.75 -8.51
C LEU A 66 1.40 8.52 -9.75
N ALA A 67 1.86 8.13 -10.94
CA ALA A 67 1.45 8.77 -12.18
C ALA A 67 -0.05 8.60 -12.44
N GLU A 68 -0.61 7.41 -12.19
CA GLU A 68 -2.05 7.13 -12.33
C GLU A 68 -2.90 7.94 -11.34
N ILE A 69 -2.43 8.13 -10.10
CA ILE A 69 -3.07 9.01 -9.11
C ILE A 69 -3.06 10.47 -9.57
N GLU A 70 -1.90 10.96 -10.03
CA GLU A 70 -1.76 12.34 -10.51
C GLU A 70 -2.55 12.62 -11.80
N ALA A 71 -2.78 11.59 -12.61
CA ALA A 71 -3.65 11.63 -13.79
C ALA A 71 -5.15 11.56 -13.45
N GLY A 72 -5.52 11.29 -12.18
CA GLY A 72 -6.91 11.14 -11.75
C GLY A 72 -7.55 9.81 -12.17
N GLU A 73 -6.74 8.80 -12.50
CA GLU A 73 -7.19 7.47 -12.95
C GLU A 73 -7.44 6.51 -11.79
N VAL A 74 -6.99 6.87 -10.58
CA VAL A 74 -7.15 6.08 -9.36
C VAL A 74 -8.25 6.67 -8.48
N GLN A 75 -9.17 5.79 -8.06
CA GLN A 75 -10.08 6.06 -6.97
C GLN A 75 -9.66 5.25 -5.75
N PHE A 76 -9.40 5.91 -4.63
CA PHE A 76 -9.13 5.23 -3.37
C PHE A 76 -10.39 4.56 -2.85
N ASP A 77 -10.24 3.32 -2.37
CA ASP A 77 -11.34 2.57 -1.79
C ASP A 77 -11.51 2.98 -0.33
N LEU A 78 -12.71 3.44 0.03
CA LEU A 78 -13.07 3.80 1.39
C LEU A 78 -13.16 2.59 2.32
N ALA A 79 -13.23 1.37 1.77
CA ALA A 79 -13.16 0.14 2.55
C ALA A 79 -11.74 -0.19 3.02
N ASN A 80 -10.72 0.47 2.46
CA ASN A 80 -9.36 0.41 2.98
C ASN A 80 -9.21 1.42 4.13
N GLU A 81 -8.57 0.98 5.21
CA GLU A 81 -8.51 1.73 6.47
C GLU A 81 -7.86 3.11 6.31
N ASP A 82 -6.75 3.16 5.59
CA ASP A 82 -5.88 4.32 5.42
C ASP A 82 -5.27 4.37 4.01
N ILE A 83 -4.47 5.41 3.74
CA ILE A 83 -3.75 5.55 2.48
C ILE A 83 -2.72 4.44 2.24
N HIS A 84 -2.05 3.96 3.29
CA HIS A 84 -1.03 2.92 3.21
C HIS A 84 -1.62 1.62 2.63
N MET A 85 -2.76 1.21 3.16
CA MET A 85 -3.51 0.04 2.69
C MET A 85 -3.99 0.22 1.25
N ASN A 86 -4.41 1.43 0.86
CA ASN A 86 -4.76 1.71 -0.53
C ASN A 86 -3.57 1.49 -1.47
N ILE A 87 -2.40 2.03 -1.15
CA ILE A 87 -1.20 1.88 -1.97
C ILE A 87 -0.76 0.40 -2.05
N GLU A 88 -0.82 -0.34 -0.93
CA GLU A 88 -0.48 -1.77 -0.93
C GLU A 88 -1.43 -2.61 -1.79
N VAL A 89 -2.74 -2.34 -1.72
CA VAL A 89 -3.75 -3.02 -2.55
C VAL A 89 -3.53 -2.72 -4.03
N LEU A 90 -3.29 -1.46 -4.39
CA LEU A 90 -2.99 -1.05 -5.77
C LEU A 90 -1.70 -1.72 -6.27
N LEU A 91 -0.65 -1.73 -5.46
CA LEU A 91 0.62 -2.35 -5.80
C LEU A 91 0.46 -3.86 -6.00
N THR A 92 -0.20 -4.54 -5.07
CA THR A 92 -0.45 -5.99 -5.16
C THR A 92 -1.30 -6.32 -6.38
N LYS A 93 -2.31 -5.50 -6.71
CA LYS A 93 -3.11 -5.68 -7.92
C LYS A 93 -2.28 -5.50 -9.19
N LYS A 94 -1.31 -4.58 -9.19
CA LYS A 94 -0.47 -4.25 -10.34
C LYS A 94 0.65 -5.26 -10.59
N ILE A 95 1.36 -5.71 -9.54
CA ILE A 95 2.56 -6.55 -9.67
C ILE A 95 2.45 -7.92 -8.97
N GLY A 96 1.26 -8.27 -8.47
CA GLY A 96 0.99 -9.55 -7.82
C GLY A 96 1.63 -9.68 -6.44
N GLU A 97 1.94 -10.92 -6.05
CA GLU A 97 2.47 -11.27 -4.72
C GLU A 97 3.81 -10.58 -4.38
N VAL A 98 4.56 -10.12 -5.38
CA VAL A 98 5.79 -9.35 -5.15
C VAL A 98 5.49 -8.04 -4.41
N GLY A 99 4.33 -7.42 -4.64
CA GLY A 99 3.91 -6.19 -3.96
C GLY A 99 3.79 -6.34 -2.44
N LYS A 100 3.36 -7.51 -1.96
CA LYS A 100 3.24 -7.80 -0.53
C LYS A 100 4.59 -7.85 0.20
N LYS A 101 5.69 -8.05 -0.53
CA LYS A 101 7.03 -8.10 0.06
C LYS A 101 7.53 -6.73 0.51
N LEU A 102 6.84 -5.64 0.17
CA LEU A 102 7.15 -4.31 0.68
C LEU A 102 7.01 -4.20 2.21
N HIS A 103 6.14 -5.01 2.82
CA HIS A 103 5.90 -5.03 4.28
C HIS A 103 6.47 -6.31 4.95
N THR A 104 7.64 -6.77 4.48
CA THR A 104 8.36 -7.93 5.04
C THR A 104 8.95 -7.63 6.42
#